data_AF-A0AAU4T8U7-F1
#
_entry.id   AF-A0AAU4T8U7-F1
#
_cell.length_a   1.000
_cell.length_b   1.000
_cell.length_c   1.000
_cell.angle_alpha   90.00
_cell.angle_beta   90.00
_cell.angle_gamma   90.00
#
_symmetry.space_group_name_H-M   'P 1'
#
loop_
_entity.id
_entity.type
_entity.pdbx_description
1 polymer ?
#
loop_
_entity_poly.entity_id
_entity_poly.type
_entity_poly.pdbx_seq_one_letter_code
_entity_poly.pdbx_strand_id
1 'polypeptide(L)'
;MPQEHDQPPRFLTEPTALIAEVVLAIEPELSPAVVAEAIASTAKMKSRHRKLAEALSRDPELLTSGRPEGPVAIQKLVRALQAVGATRVVLPRCAHCGKQHRLPNLDGDQRICAYCQMKQAAAANPCVICGRTAYAASHDRLGQPRCALHPDTGNQDPVDVVCDHTAAVDPGLARDEVAAAVRAICQMPAQQRQLALALEVNLRLLTGEGAHGPHKLILLIEDLLARGARNIVLPACPFCGTDRKLRHGLDGQRACRACYEKFRLLPCSRCGRTKPVATRTVDDQPLCHPCTRADPVNHAPAADVPRTSFAATVTSDSADDASGHRQPSARTAAGPGPATSPRARRPAARRVPTSCGRPRRAPAAATNGR
;
A
#
# COMPACT_ATOMS: atom_id res chain seq x y z
N MET A 1 22.95 40.64 3.38
CA MET A 1 23.96 39.61 3.05
C MET A 1 23.34 38.74 1.96
N PRO A 2 23.84 38.80 0.71
CA PRO A 2 23.25 38.07 -0.41
C PRO A 2 23.42 36.57 -0.19
N GLN A 3 22.35 35.80 -0.34
CA GLN A 3 22.39 34.35 -0.19
C GLN A 3 23.23 33.76 -1.33
N GLU A 4 24.31 33.05 -0.99
CA GLU A 4 25.01 32.18 -1.93
C GLU A 4 23.98 31.31 -2.64
N HIS A 5 23.95 31.39 -3.96
CA HIS A 5 23.21 30.45 -4.79
C HIS A 5 23.88 29.08 -4.64
N ASP A 6 23.54 28.38 -3.56
CA ASP A 6 23.96 27.01 -3.32
C ASP A 6 23.42 26.17 -4.48
N GLN A 7 24.34 25.80 -5.37
CA GLN A 7 23.99 25.16 -6.63
C GLN A 7 23.34 23.82 -6.28
N PRO A 8 22.13 23.53 -6.80
CA PRO A 8 21.41 22.33 -6.40
C PRO A 8 22.27 21.09 -6.69
N PRO A 9 22.30 20.09 -5.77
CA PRO A 9 23.15 18.92 -5.93
C PRO A 9 22.97 18.21 -7.27
N ARG A 10 24.07 17.72 -7.87
CA ARG A 10 24.06 17.09 -9.20
C ARG A 10 23.07 15.94 -9.34
N PHE A 11 22.82 15.16 -8.28
CA PHE A 11 21.83 14.08 -8.31
C PHE A 11 20.40 14.57 -8.53
N LEU A 12 20.10 15.86 -8.36
CA LEU A 12 18.79 16.46 -8.64
C LEU A 12 18.68 17.01 -10.07
N THR A 13 19.75 17.67 -10.54
CA THR A 13 19.82 18.33 -11.85
C THR A 13 20.14 17.35 -12.97
N GLU A 14 21.15 16.51 -12.77
CA GLU A 14 21.73 15.59 -13.76
C GLU A 14 21.76 14.12 -13.26
N PRO A 15 20.64 13.56 -12.76
CA PRO A 15 20.65 12.23 -12.14
C PRO A 15 21.18 11.14 -13.06
N THR A 16 20.81 11.15 -14.34
CA THR A 16 21.25 10.11 -15.29
C THR A 16 22.75 10.19 -15.57
N ALA A 17 23.30 11.41 -15.72
CA ALA A 17 24.73 11.60 -15.97
C ALA A 17 25.55 11.14 -14.77
N LEU A 18 25.14 11.52 -13.55
CA LEU A 18 25.81 11.07 -12.33
C LEU A 18 25.80 9.54 -12.20
N ILE A 19 24.66 8.89 -12.45
CA ILE A 19 24.59 7.42 -12.41
C ILE A 19 25.53 6.81 -13.47
N ALA A 20 25.55 7.37 -14.69
CA ALA A 20 26.41 6.87 -15.77
C ALA A 20 27.90 7.02 -15.43
N GLU A 21 28.32 8.15 -14.86
CA GLU A 21 29.69 8.38 -14.39
C GLU A 21 30.11 7.33 -13.36
N VAL A 22 29.26 7.08 -12.34
CA VAL A 22 29.52 6.06 -11.32
C VAL A 22 29.63 4.67 -11.95
N VAL A 23 28.73 4.32 -12.87
CA VAL A 23 28.73 3.01 -13.53
C VAL A 23 29.97 2.84 -14.41
N LEU A 24 30.35 3.84 -15.22
CA LEU A 24 31.52 3.77 -16.09
C LEU A 24 32.83 3.75 -15.31
N ALA A 25 32.89 4.36 -14.13
CA ALA A 25 34.04 4.23 -13.24
C ALA A 25 34.20 2.78 -12.72
N ILE A 26 33.10 2.07 -12.50
CA ILE A 26 33.12 0.67 -12.06
C ILE A 26 33.37 -0.27 -13.26
N GLU A 27 32.65 -0.07 -14.36
CA GLU A 27 32.63 -0.89 -15.58
C GLU A 27 33.15 -0.09 -16.79
N PRO A 28 34.48 0.16 -16.88
CA PRO A 28 35.05 0.99 -17.95
C PRO A 28 34.95 0.37 -19.35
N GLU A 29 34.74 -0.95 -19.42
CA GLU A 29 34.60 -1.69 -20.68
C GLU A 29 33.20 -1.56 -21.31
N LEU A 30 32.20 -1.06 -20.56
CA LEU A 30 30.86 -0.85 -21.10
C LEU A 30 30.80 0.44 -21.89
N SER A 31 30.11 0.42 -23.03
CA SER A 31 29.91 1.64 -23.81
C SER A 31 28.94 2.61 -23.10
N PRO A 32 29.17 3.93 -23.18
CA PRO A 32 28.28 4.92 -22.57
C PRO A 32 26.82 4.81 -23.03
N ALA A 33 26.60 4.44 -24.30
CA ALA A 33 25.26 4.25 -24.86
C ALA A 33 24.51 3.07 -24.20
N VAL A 34 25.21 1.94 -23.97
CA VAL A 34 24.64 0.77 -23.31
C VAL A 34 24.31 1.08 -21.85
N VAL A 35 25.18 1.82 -21.15
CA VAL A 35 24.93 2.27 -19.78
C VAL A 35 23.71 3.19 -19.71
N ALA A 36 23.58 4.14 -20.63
CA ALA A 36 22.44 5.05 -20.68
C ALA A 36 21.10 4.30 -20.85
N GLU A 37 21.06 3.30 -21.73
CA GLU A 37 19.88 2.46 -21.95
C GLU A 37 19.54 1.61 -20.70
N ALA A 38 20.55 1.02 -20.05
CA ALA A 38 20.36 0.28 -18.81
C ALA A 38 19.78 1.17 -17.69
N ILE A 39 20.25 2.42 -17.57
CA ILE A 39 19.70 3.40 -16.62
C ILE A 39 18.25 3.72 -16.97
N ALA A 40 17.95 4.02 -18.24
CA ALA A 40 16.58 4.33 -18.69
C ALA A 40 15.59 3.19 -18.39
N SER A 41 16.03 1.93 -18.52
CA SER A 41 15.21 0.75 -18.20
C SER A 41 14.91 0.58 -16.69
N THR A 42 15.74 1.17 -15.82
CA THR A 42 15.65 1.00 -14.36
C THR A 42 14.43 1.70 -13.77
N ALA A 43 14.09 2.91 -14.27
CA ALA A 43 12.88 3.61 -13.87
C ALA A 43 12.32 4.56 -14.92
N LYS A 44 10.99 4.52 -15.09
CA LYS A 44 10.26 5.43 -15.99
C LYS A 44 10.14 6.89 -15.48
N MET A 45 10.48 7.16 -14.22
CA MET A 45 10.19 8.45 -13.57
C MET A 45 11.49 9.14 -13.11
N LYS A 46 11.66 10.43 -13.45
CA LYS A 46 12.82 11.26 -13.04
C LYS A 46 13.07 11.22 -11.53
N SER A 47 12.01 11.24 -10.72
CA SER A 47 12.12 11.17 -9.25
C SER A 47 12.77 9.88 -8.74
N ARG A 48 12.62 8.75 -9.46
CA ARG A 48 13.29 7.50 -9.10
C ARG A 48 14.75 7.50 -9.52
N HIS A 49 15.10 8.12 -10.65
CA HIS A 49 16.51 8.33 -11.02
C HIS A 49 17.21 9.25 -10.03
N ARG A 50 16.57 10.34 -9.57
CA ARG A 50 17.15 11.20 -8.52
C ARG A 50 17.44 10.45 -7.23
N LYS A 51 16.51 9.62 -6.74
CA LYS A 51 16.74 8.80 -5.54
C LYS A 51 17.88 7.80 -5.72
N LEU A 52 18.03 7.24 -6.93
CA LEU A 52 19.13 6.33 -7.25
C LEU A 52 20.46 7.09 -7.31
N ALA A 53 20.50 8.22 -8.02
CA ALA A 53 21.66 9.09 -8.12
C ALA A 53 22.10 9.63 -6.75
N GLU A 54 21.15 10.01 -5.89
CA GLU A 54 21.41 10.47 -4.53
C GLU A 54 22.09 9.37 -3.71
N ALA A 55 21.55 8.14 -3.75
CA ALA A 55 22.14 7.00 -3.06
C ALA A 55 23.56 6.71 -3.55
N LEU A 56 23.79 6.70 -4.87
CA LEU A 56 25.11 6.44 -5.46
C LEU A 56 26.10 7.59 -5.25
N SER A 57 25.63 8.82 -5.16
CA SER A 57 26.50 9.98 -4.86
C SER A 57 27.04 9.93 -3.44
N ARG A 58 26.28 9.35 -2.50
CA ARG A 58 26.71 9.13 -1.12
C ARG A 58 27.56 7.88 -0.98
N ASP A 59 27.20 6.80 -1.68
CA ASP A 59 27.85 5.50 -1.57
C ASP A 59 27.84 4.74 -2.91
N PRO A 60 28.91 4.89 -3.73
CA PRO A 60 29.08 4.14 -4.97
C PRO A 60 29.23 2.63 -4.76
N GLU A 61 29.71 2.19 -3.58
CA GLU A 61 29.95 0.77 -3.30
C GLU A 61 28.65 -0.04 -3.23
N LEU A 62 27.48 0.60 -3.19
CA LEU A 62 26.17 -0.07 -3.30
C LEU A 62 26.04 -0.92 -4.57
N LEU A 63 26.82 -0.63 -5.63
CA LEU A 63 26.83 -1.41 -6.86
C LEU A 63 27.79 -2.62 -6.82
N THR A 64 28.77 -2.66 -5.92
CA THR A 64 29.86 -3.65 -5.95
C THR A 64 29.95 -4.49 -4.67
N SER A 65 29.58 -3.94 -3.52
CA SER A 65 29.71 -4.59 -2.21
C SER A 65 28.67 -5.67 -1.95
N GLY A 66 27.52 -5.63 -2.65
CA GLY A 66 26.39 -6.52 -2.40
C GLY A 66 25.67 -6.28 -1.07
N ARG A 67 25.95 -5.16 -0.39
CA ARG A 67 25.27 -4.78 0.84
C ARG A 67 23.78 -4.46 0.60
N PRO A 68 22.90 -4.63 1.61
CA PRO A 68 21.45 -4.51 1.45
C PRO A 68 20.91 -3.07 1.48
N GLU A 69 21.72 -2.04 1.66
CA GLU A 69 21.25 -0.67 1.83
C GLU A 69 20.78 -0.03 0.50
N GLY A 70 20.13 1.13 0.61
CA GLY A 70 19.75 1.94 -0.53
C GLY A 70 18.41 1.58 -1.18
N PRO A 71 18.05 2.24 -2.29
CA PRO A 71 16.74 2.08 -2.94
C PRO A 71 16.63 0.74 -3.69
N VAL A 72 15.40 0.23 -3.84
CA VAL A 72 15.10 -0.97 -4.68
C VAL A 72 15.60 -0.82 -6.12
N ALA A 73 15.81 0.42 -6.58
CA ALA A 73 16.37 0.72 -7.89
C ALA A 73 17.82 0.21 -8.08
N ILE A 74 18.63 0.08 -7.01
CA ILE A 74 19.99 -0.48 -7.07
C ILE A 74 19.96 -1.89 -7.65
N GLN A 75 19.12 -2.77 -7.07
CA GLN A 75 18.98 -4.15 -7.55
C GLN A 75 18.51 -4.22 -9.01
N LYS A 76 17.64 -3.29 -9.44
CA LYS A 76 17.16 -3.25 -10.83
C LYS A 76 18.26 -2.83 -11.78
N LEU A 77 19.02 -1.79 -11.42
CA LEU A 77 20.15 -1.31 -12.22
C LEU A 77 21.21 -2.39 -12.37
N VAL A 78 21.63 -3.03 -11.26
CA VAL A 78 22.62 -4.12 -11.31
C VAL A 78 22.16 -5.26 -12.24
N ARG A 79 20.89 -5.66 -12.18
CA ARG A 79 20.35 -6.68 -13.12
C ARG A 79 20.40 -6.22 -14.57
N ALA A 80 20.04 -4.97 -14.84
CA ALA A 80 20.06 -4.41 -16.19
C ALA A 80 21.50 -4.36 -16.74
N LEU A 81 22.47 -3.95 -15.91
CA LEU A 81 23.89 -3.92 -16.26
C LEU A 81 24.46 -5.32 -16.49
N GLN A 82 24.16 -6.29 -15.62
CA GLN A 82 24.60 -7.68 -15.82
C GLN A 82 24.03 -8.30 -17.11
N ALA A 83 22.80 -7.95 -17.48
CA ALA A 83 22.18 -8.41 -18.73
C ALA A 83 22.89 -7.88 -19.99
N VAL A 84 23.65 -6.78 -19.88
CA VAL A 84 24.44 -6.19 -20.97
C VAL A 84 25.95 -6.42 -20.81
N GLY A 85 26.35 -7.36 -19.94
CA GLY A 85 27.73 -7.82 -19.83
C GLY A 85 28.56 -7.20 -18.70
N ALA A 86 27.95 -6.43 -17.79
CA ALA A 86 28.65 -5.94 -16.60
C ALA A 86 29.12 -7.10 -15.70
N THR A 87 30.35 -7.06 -15.21
CA THR A 87 30.98 -8.18 -14.45
C THR A 87 31.40 -7.82 -13.04
N ARG A 88 31.66 -6.54 -12.75
CA ARG A 88 32.12 -6.01 -11.46
C ARG A 88 30.96 -5.60 -10.55
N VAL A 89 29.77 -5.35 -11.10
CA VAL A 89 28.58 -5.07 -10.29
C VAL A 89 27.99 -6.33 -9.64
N VAL A 90 27.58 -6.21 -8.38
CA VAL A 90 27.13 -7.32 -7.53
C VAL A 90 25.71 -7.08 -7.04
N LEU A 91 24.86 -8.10 -7.17
CA LEU A 91 23.48 -8.03 -6.67
C LEU A 91 23.46 -7.93 -5.14
N PRO A 92 22.65 -7.01 -4.57
CA PRO A 92 22.51 -6.90 -3.14
C PRO A 92 21.94 -8.20 -2.55
N ARG A 93 22.45 -8.57 -1.39
CA ARG A 93 22.04 -9.75 -0.63
C ARG A 93 21.02 -9.34 0.43
N CYS A 94 20.11 -10.24 0.78
CA CYS A 94 19.18 -10.00 1.88
C CYS A 94 19.95 -9.78 3.19
N ALA A 95 19.67 -8.71 3.92
CA ALA A 95 20.32 -8.42 5.20
C ALA A 95 20.19 -9.56 6.23
N HIS A 96 19.10 -10.34 6.14
CA HIS A 96 18.81 -11.40 7.11
C HIS A 96 19.33 -12.78 6.69
N CYS A 97 19.13 -13.18 5.44
CA CYS A 97 19.52 -14.52 4.99
C CYS A 97 20.78 -14.58 4.13
N GLY A 98 21.37 -13.43 3.77
CA GLY A 98 22.57 -13.34 2.93
C GLY A 98 22.38 -13.80 1.47
N LYS A 99 21.19 -14.25 1.09
CA LYS A 99 20.89 -14.76 -0.25
C LYS A 99 20.50 -13.64 -1.21
N GLN A 100 20.86 -13.80 -2.47
CA GLN A 100 20.46 -12.90 -3.56
C GLN A 100 19.01 -13.20 -3.98
N HIS A 101 18.07 -12.55 -3.31
CA HIS A 101 16.64 -12.60 -3.63
C HIS A 101 16.18 -11.23 -4.14
N ARG A 102 14.94 -11.15 -4.63
CA ARG A 102 14.26 -9.84 -4.73
C ARG A 102 14.09 -9.28 -3.32
N LEU A 103 14.50 -8.03 -3.10
CA LEU A 103 14.45 -7.38 -1.78
C LEU A 103 13.44 -6.22 -1.77
N PRO A 104 12.12 -6.51 -1.75
CA PRO A 104 11.09 -5.48 -1.84
C PRO A 104 10.87 -4.72 -0.53
N ASN A 105 11.32 -5.28 0.60
CA ASN A 105 10.95 -4.83 1.94
C ASN A 105 12.15 -4.17 2.64
N LEU A 106 11.85 -3.44 3.71
CA LEU A 106 12.83 -2.82 4.60
C LEU A 106 12.72 -3.39 6.00
N ASP A 107 13.86 -3.45 6.67
CA ASP A 107 14.02 -3.58 8.10
C ASP A 107 15.04 -2.53 8.52
N GLY A 108 14.57 -1.44 9.14
CA GLY A 108 15.35 -0.20 9.24
C GLY A 108 15.69 0.37 7.85
N ASP A 109 16.98 0.60 7.63
CA ASP A 109 17.57 1.07 6.36
C ASP A 109 18.01 -0.08 5.43
N GLN A 110 17.98 -1.32 5.90
CA GLN A 110 18.45 -2.48 5.15
C GLN A 110 17.31 -3.17 4.39
N ARG A 111 17.61 -3.60 3.16
CA ARG A 111 16.67 -4.35 2.33
C ARG A 111 16.63 -5.82 2.71
N ILE A 112 15.41 -6.34 2.84
CA ILE A 112 15.17 -7.74 3.15
C ILE A 112 14.24 -8.40 2.11
N CYS A 113 14.38 -9.71 1.96
CA CYS A 113 13.51 -10.48 1.10
C CYS A 113 12.13 -10.68 1.74
N ALA A 114 11.10 -10.95 0.91
CA ALA A 114 9.74 -11.17 1.39
C ALA A 114 9.63 -12.32 2.41
N TYR A 115 10.43 -13.38 2.24
CA TYR A 115 10.46 -14.50 3.17
C TYR A 115 10.99 -14.11 4.55
N CYS A 116 12.09 -13.36 4.62
CA CYS A 116 12.66 -12.89 5.89
C CYS A 116 11.71 -11.94 6.61
N GLN A 117 11.07 -11.01 5.89
CA GLN A 117 10.04 -10.13 6.47
C GLN A 117 8.89 -10.95 7.07
N MET A 118 8.37 -11.92 6.31
CA MET A 118 7.30 -12.80 6.79
C MET A 118 7.74 -13.60 8.03
N LYS A 119 8.98 -14.08 8.06
CA LYS A 119 9.52 -14.83 9.21
C LYS A 119 9.64 -13.96 10.46
N GLN A 120 10.11 -12.72 10.32
CA GLN A 120 10.14 -11.76 11.43
C GLN A 120 8.74 -11.46 11.95
N ALA A 121 7.79 -11.18 11.05
CA ALA A 121 6.40 -10.93 11.43
C ALA A 121 5.78 -12.13 12.19
N ALA A 122 6.10 -13.36 11.79
CA ALA A 122 5.70 -14.58 12.48
C ALA A 122 6.36 -14.74 13.86
N ALA A 123 7.61 -14.31 14.02
CA ALA A 123 8.32 -14.36 15.30
C ALA A 123 7.79 -13.33 16.30
N ALA A 124 7.40 -12.13 15.83
CA ALA A 124 6.81 -11.09 16.65
C ALA A 124 5.38 -11.41 17.12
N ASN A 125 4.69 -12.34 16.45
CA ASN A 125 3.29 -12.65 16.69
C ASN A 125 3.08 -14.15 17.00
N PRO A 126 3.65 -14.68 18.10
CA PRO A 126 3.44 -16.07 18.49
C PRO A 126 1.98 -16.31 18.84
N CYS A 127 1.40 -17.41 18.36
CA CYS A 127 0.02 -17.72 18.70
C CYS A 127 -0.15 -17.87 20.21
N VAL A 128 -1.05 -17.11 20.82
CA VAL A 128 -1.20 -17.13 22.29
C VAL A 128 -1.75 -18.46 22.85
N ILE A 129 -2.38 -19.30 22.02
CA ILE A 129 -2.84 -20.65 22.45
C ILE A 129 -1.71 -21.68 22.46
N CYS A 130 -0.92 -21.76 21.39
CA CYS A 130 0.05 -22.84 21.21
C CYS A 130 1.52 -22.39 21.21
N GLY A 131 1.78 -21.11 21.39
CA GLY A 131 3.11 -20.50 21.39
C GLY A 131 3.85 -20.53 20.05
N ARG A 132 3.27 -21.15 19.00
CA ARG A 132 3.95 -21.30 17.72
C ARG A 132 4.13 -19.94 17.04
N THR A 133 5.37 -19.59 16.74
CA THR A 133 5.78 -18.46 15.88
C THR A 133 5.54 -18.82 14.42
N ALA A 134 4.28 -18.79 14.01
CA ALA A 134 3.85 -18.90 12.63
C ALA A 134 3.17 -17.59 12.20
N TYR A 135 2.92 -17.41 10.91
CA TYR A 135 2.13 -16.28 10.44
C TYR A 135 0.79 -16.24 11.21
N ALA A 136 0.50 -15.11 11.86
CA ALA A 136 -0.77 -14.88 12.53
C ALA A 136 -1.87 -14.83 11.46
N ALA A 137 -2.70 -15.88 11.42
CA ALA A 137 -3.79 -15.98 10.46
C ALA A 137 -4.98 -15.09 10.86
N SER A 138 -5.11 -14.83 12.16
CA SER A 138 -6.10 -13.93 12.73
C SER A 138 -5.58 -13.33 14.04
N HIS A 139 -6.29 -12.34 14.56
CA HIS A 139 -6.18 -11.92 15.95
C HIS A 139 -7.49 -12.27 16.65
N ASP A 140 -7.42 -12.54 17.95
CA ASP A 140 -8.59 -12.81 18.78
C ASP A 140 -9.28 -11.53 19.25
N ARG A 141 -10.32 -11.68 20.07
CA ARG A 141 -11.08 -10.56 20.66
C ARG A 141 -10.24 -9.57 21.44
N LEU A 142 -9.13 -10.01 22.03
CA LEU A 142 -8.21 -9.17 22.79
C LEU A 142 -7.08 -8.58 21.91
N GLY A 143 -7.17 -8.76 20.60
CA GLY A 143 -6.15 -8.35 19.64
C GLY A 143 -4.90 -9.24 19.67
N GLN A 144 -4.95 -10.41 20.31
CA GLN A 144 -3.82 -11.30 20.44
C GLN A 144 -3.69 -12.21 19.20
N PRO A 145 -2.46 -12.49 18.74
CA PRO A 145 -2.25 -13.26 17.53
C PRO A 145 -2.69 -14.74 17.68
N ARG A 146 -3.30 -15.24 16.61
CA ARG A 146 -3.80 -16.61 16.47
C ARG A 146 -3.24 -17.25 15.19
N CYS A 147 -2.78 -18.49 15.27
CA CYS A 147 -2.37 -19.23 14.07
C CYS A 147 -3.59 -19.82 13.36
N ALA A 148 -3.40 -20.27 12.11
CA ALA A 148 -4.47 -20.88 11.32
C ALA A 148 -5.11 -22.15 11.94
N LEU A 149 -4.41 -22.80 12.88
CA LEU A 149 -4.92 -23.98 13.61
C LEU A 149 -5.74 -23.62 14.85
N HIS A 150 -5.56 -22.41 15.38
CA HIS A 150 -6.33 -21.90 16.53
C HIS A 150 -7.01 -20.59 16.14
N PRO A 151 -7.85 -20.58 15.09
CA PRO A 151 -8.59 -19.38 14.76
C PRO A 151 -9.51 -19.03 15.95
N ASP A 152 -9.63 -17.74 16.26
CA ASP A 152 -10.67 -17.30 17.19
C ASP A 152 -11.99 -17.24 16.41
N THR A 153 -12.64 -18.39 16.25
CA THR A 153 -13.93 -18.48 15.54
C THR A 153 -15.10 -18.09 16.42
N GLY A 154 -14.91 -17.91 17.74
CA GLY A 154 -16.01 -18.06 18.68
C GLY A 154 -16.74 -19.39 18.47
N ASN A 155 -17.88 -19.56 19.14
CA ASN A 155 -18.82 -20.65 18.83
C ASN A 155 -19.95 -20.20 17.90
N GLN A 156 -19.99 -18.92 17.51
CA GLN A 156 -21.11 -18.30 16.80
C GLN A 156 -20.66 -17.75 15.45
N ASP A 157 -21.52 -17.88 14.42
CA ASP A 157 -21.27 -17.25 13.11
C ASP A 157 -21.10 -15.73 13.32
N PRO A 158 -20.02 -15.10 12.83
CA PRO A 158 -19.85 -13.65 12.91
C PRO A 158 -21.05 -12.86 12.37
N VAL A 159 -21.79 -13.40 11.39
CA VAL A 159 -23.00 -12.74 10.90
C VAL A 159 -24.09 -12.75 11.98
N ASP A 160 -24.26 -13.86 12.70
CA ASP A 160 -25.23 -13.96 13.79
C ASP A 160 -24.90 -12.99 14.93
N VAL A 161 -23.62 -12.84 15.28
CA VAL A 161 -23.17 -11.86 16.29
C VAL A 161 -23.57 -10.43 15.89
N VAL A 162 -23.34 -10.07 14.63
CA VAL A 162 -23.74 -8.74 14.12
C VAL A 162 -25.26 -8.59 14.14
N CYS A 163 -26.01 -9.62 13.78
CA CYS A 163 -27.48 -9.62 13.83
C CYS A 163 -27.99 -9.43 15.27
N ASP A 164 -27.43 -10.14 16.24
CA ASP A 164 -27.83 -10.04 17.65
C ASP A 164 -27.57 -8.63 18.20
N HIS A 165 -26.40 -8.07 17.92
CA HIS A 165 -26.07 -6.70 18.32
C HIS A 165 -26.93 -5.65 17.62
N THR A 166 -27.29 -5.88 16.36
CA THR A 166 -28.20 -4.99 15.63
C THR A 166 -29.61 -5.06 16.22
N ALA A 167 -30.12 -6.26 16.51
CA ALA A 167 -31.44 -6.45 17.11
C ALA A 167 -31.55 -5.85 18.52
N ALA A 168 -30.46 -5.85 19.30
CA ALA A 168 -30.41 -5.20 20.60
C ALA A 168 -30.55 -3.67 20.51
N VAL A 169 -30.05 -3.05 19.44
CA VAL A 169 -30.13 -1.60 19.21
C VAL A 169 -31.43 -1.23 18.51
N ASP A 170 -31.81 -1.98 17.48
CA ASP A 170 -32.99 -1.76 16.65
C ASP A 170 -33.79 -3.06 16.45
N PRO A 171 -34.69 -3.40 17.40
CA PRO A 171 -35.51 -4.60 17.31
C PRO A 171 -36.47 -4.61 16.11
N GLY A 172 -36.65 -3.48 15.42
CA GLY A 172 -37.55 -3.35 14.28
C GLY A 172 -36.96 -3.87 12.96
N LEU A 173 -35.65 -4.09 12.90
CA LEU A 173 -34.99 -4.64 11.71
C LEU A 173 -35.09 -6.15 11.68
N ALA A 174 -35.53 -6.70 10.54
CA ALA A 174 -35.59 -8.15 10.36
C ALA A 174 -34.18 -8.74 10.31
N ARG A 175 -33.97 -9.83 11.07
CA ARG A 175 -32.67 -10.53 11.15
C ARG A 175 -32.08 -10.88 9.78
N ASP A 176 -32.92 -11.35 8.87
CA ASP A 176 -32.51 -11.78 7.53
C ASP A 176 -32.03 -10.61 6.66
N GLU A 177 -32.61 -9.42 6.83
CA GLU A 177 -32.18 -8.21 6.13
C GLU A 177 -30.82 -7.73 6.61
N VAL A 178 -30.58 -7.79 7.92
CA VAL A 178 -29.27 -7.49 8.52
C VAL A 178 -28.23 -8.49 8.03
N ALA A 179 -28.53 -9.79 8.04
CA ALA A 179 -27.63 -10.82 7.56
C ALA A 179 -27.27 -10.63 6.07
N ALA A 180 -28.26 -10.27 5.24
CA ALA A 180 -28.05 -9.98 3.83
C ALA A 180 -27.14 -8.75 3.63
N ALA A 181 -27.35 -7.68 4.39
CA ALA A 181 -26.51 -6.47 4.39
C ALA A 181 -25.05 -6.81 4.73
N VAL A 182 -24.84 -7.57 5.81
CA VAL A 182 -23.50 -7.98 6.24
C VAL A 182 -22.79 -8.78 5.15
N ARG A 183 -23.45 -9.77 4.54
CA ARG A 183 -22.86 -10.61 3.49
C ARG A 183 -22.56 -9.83 2.21
N ALA A 184 -23.40 -8.85 1.85
CA ALA A 184 -23.17 -7.99 0.69
C ALA A 184 -21.94 -7.07 0.89
N ILE A 185 -21.80 -6.50 2.07
CA ILE A 185 -20.74 -5.52 2.39
C ILE A 185 -19.42 -6.22 2.74
N CYS A 186 -19.48 -7.30 3.52
CA CYS A 186 -18.34 -8.08 4.00
C CYS A 186 -18.25 -9.41 3.25
N GLN A 187 -17.73 -9.35 2.03
CA GLN A 187 -17.62 -10.51 1.13
C GLN A 187 -16.58 -11.55 1.61
N MET A 188 -15.65 -11.15 2.48
CA MET A 188 -14.61 -12.02 3.02
C MET A 188 -14.91 -12.41 4.47
N PRO A 189 -14.73 -13.69 4.87
CA PRO A 189 -14.95 -14.12 6.26
C PRO A 189 -14.13 -13.35 7.30
N ALA A 190 -12.93 -12.88 6.93
CA ALA A 190 -12.11 -12.05 7.81
C ALA A 190 -12.74 -10.67 8.10
N GLN A 191 -13.47 -10.09 7.13
CA GLN A 191 -14.18 -8.82 7.31
C GLN A 191 -15.39 -9.00 8.23
N GLN A 192 -16.14 -10.09 8.06
CA GLN A 192 -17.29 -10.43 8.91
C GLN A 192 -16.83 -10.62 10.37
N ARG A 193 -15.75 -11.38 10.59
CA ARG A 193 -15.13 -11.52 11.93
C ARG A 193 -14.70 -10.18 12.51
N GLN A 194 -13.97 -9.37 11.75
CA GLN A 194 -13.51 -8.06 12.24
C GLN A 194 -14.67 -7.16 12.66
N LEU A 195 -15.79 -7.21 11.94
CA LEU A 195 -16.99 -6.45 12.27
C LEU A 195 -17.67 -6.97 13.53
N ALA A 196 -17.86 -8.29 13.64
CA ALA A 196 -18.43 -8.93 14.82
C ALA A 196 -17.62 -8.61 16.08
N LEU A 197 -16.29 -8.79 16.02
CA LEU A 197 -15.37 -8.47 17.12
C LEU A 197 -15.46 -7.01 17.55
N ALA A 198 -15.56 -6.07 16.60
CA ALA A 198 -15.68 -4.66 16.92
C ALA A 198 -16.96 -4.35 17.71
N LEU A 199 -18.09 -4.97 17.31
CA LEU A 199 -19.37 -4.78 17.99
C LEU A 199 -19.43 -5.47 19.35
N GLU A 200 -18.84 -6.66 19.49
CA GLU A 200 -18.72 -7.35 20.79
C GLU A 200 -17.94 -6.49 21.81
N VAL A 201 -16.88 -5.80 21.36
CA VAL A 201 -16.08 -4.90 22.21
C VAL A 201 -16.81 -3.60 22.52
N ASN A 202 -17.53 -3.03 21.55
CA ASN A 202 -18.23 -1.77 21.74
C ASN A 202 -19.55 -1.72 20.94
N LEU A 203 -20.67 -1.86 21.66
CA LEU A 203 -22.01 -1.75 21.09
C LEU A 203 -22.37 -0.33 20.64
N ARG A 204 -21.73 0.71 21.22
CA ARG A 204 -22.00 2.12 20.88
C ARG A 204 -21.53 2.50 19.48
N LEU A 205 -20.80 1.60 18.82
CA LEU A 205 -20.41 1.71 17.42
C LEU A 205 -21.61 1.85 16.46
N LEU A 206 -22.76 1.27 16.78
CA LEU A 206 -23.99 1.44 15.98
C LEU A 206 -24.80 2.69 16.36
N THR A 207 -24.53 3.29 17.52
CA THR A 207 -25.32 4.39 18.10
C THR A 207 -24.55 5.70 18.19
N GLY A 208 -23.60 5.91 17.27
CA GLY A 208 -22.89 7.19 17.08
C GLY A 208 -21.37 7.12 17.24
N GLU A 209 -20.82 6.06 17.82
CA GLU A 209 -19.35 5.90 17.95
C GLU A 209 -18.71 5.18 16.76
N GLY A 210 -19.45 4.90 15.69
CA GLY A 210 -18.98 4.09 14.55
C GLY A 210 -17.68 4.58 13.90
N ALA A 211 -17.29 5.84 14.12
CA ALA A 211 -15.99 6.36 13.71
C ALA A 211 -14.80 5.62 14.35
N HIS A 212 -14.97 4.97 15.50
CA HIS A 212 -13.92 4.16 16.14
C HIS A 212 -13.81 2.74 15.56
N GLY A 213 -14.73 2.37 14.67
CA GLY A 213 -14.83 1.04 14.09
C GLY A 213 -14.05 0.82 12.78
N PRO A 214 -14.10 -0.42 12.26
CA PRO A 214 -13.58 -0.71 10.92
C PRO A 214 -14.38 0.03 9.85
N HIS A 215 -13.78 0.35 8.71
CA HIS A 215 -14.48 1.06 7.63
C HIS A 215 -15.76 0.33 7.15
N LYS A 216 -15.76 -1.01 7.20
CA LYS A 216 -16.93 -1.83 6.85
C LYS A 216 -18.14 -1.58 7.75
N LEU A 217 -17.94 -1.16 9.00
CA LEU A 217 -19.02 -0.76 9.90
C LEU A 217 -19.74 0.50 9.39
N ILE A 218 -19.01 1.50 8.91
CA ILE A 218 -19.61 2.73 8.35
C ILE A 218 -20.53 2.38 7.17
N LEU A 219 -20.06 1.49 6.28
CA LEU A 219 -20.86 1.03 5.15
C LEU A 219 -22.09 0.23 5.60
N LEU A 220 -21.97 -0.58 6.65
CA LEU A 220 -23.10 -1.30 7.21
C LEU A 220 -24.13 -0.34 7.79
N ILE A 221 -23.70 0.66 8.56
CA ILE A 221 -24.60 1.68 9.13
C ILE A 221 -25.36 2.42 8.01
N GLU A 222 -24.66 2.83 6.94
CA GLU A 222 -25.29 3.46 5.77
C GLU A 222 -26.37 2.55 5.14
N ASP A 223 -26.10 1.24 4.98
CA ASP A 223 -27.04 0.28 4.38
C ASP A 223 -28.23 -0.03 5.30
N LEU A 224 -28.02 -0.18 6.60
CA LEU A 224 -29.09 -0.42 7.58
C LEU A 224 -30.04 0.79 7.68
N LEU A 225 -29.51 2.01 7.63
CA LEU A 225 -30.32 3.23 7.55
C LEU A 225 -31.17 3.25 6.27
N ALA A 226 -30.60 2.86 5.13
CA ALA A 226 -31.35 2.75 3.88
C ALA A 226 -32.46 1.69 3.93
N ARG A 227 -32.34 0.68 4.80
CA ARG A 227 -33.36 -0.34 5.10
C ARG A 227 -34.37 0.09 6.16
N GLY A 228 -34.27 1.32 6.67
CA GLY A 228 -35.24 1.87 7.63
C GLY A 228 -34.87 1.67 9.10
N ALA A 229 -33.60 1.45 9.43
CA ALA A 229 -33.14 1.50 10.81
C ALA A 229 -33.51 2.85 11.46
N ARG A 230 -34.09 2.79 12.66
CA ARG A 230 -34.57 3.94 13.45
C ARG A 230 -33.64 4.28 14.61
N ASN A 231 -32.97 3.29 15.19
CA ASN A 231 -32.14 3.46 16.39
C ASN A 231 -30.62 3.43 16.10
N ILE A 232 -30.26 3.19 14.84
CA ILE A 232 -28.87 3.20 14.38
C ILE A 232 -28.50 4.61 13.94
N VAL A 233 -27.30 5.07 14.29
CA VAL A 233 -26.86 6.45 14.04
C VAL A 233 -25.58 6.45 13.21
N LEU A 234 -25.60 7.18 12.10
CA LEU A 234 -24.40 7.46 11.32
C LEU A 234 -23.46 8.37 12.13
N PRO A 235 -22.21 7.96 12.38
CA PRO A 235 -21.29 8.76 13.18
C PRO A 235 -20.87 10.03 12.42
N ALA A 236 -20.87 11.16 13.11
CA ALA A 236 -20.24 12.37 12.61
C ALA A 236 -18.71 12.21 12.55
N CYS A 237 -18.05 13.05 11.76
CA CYS A 237 -16.59 13.09 11.73
C CYS A 237 -16.06 13.57 13.10
N PRO A 238 -15.23 12.80 13.83
CA PRO A 238 -14.76 13.18 15.16
C PRO A 238 -13.88 14.43 15.16
N PHE A 239 -13.35 14.81 13.99
CA PHE A 239 -12.45 15.97 13.84
C PHE A 239 -13.16 17.27 13.44
N CYS A 240 -14.37 17.21 12.89
CA CYS A 240 -15.12 18.42 12.48
C CYS A 240 -16.58 18.43 12.91
N GLY A 241 -17.08 17.37 13.57
CA GLY A 241 -18.45 17.25 14.05
C GLY A 241 -19.52 17.15 12.95
N THR A 242 -19.14 17.23 11.67
CA THR A 242 -20.10 17.22 10.56
C THR A 242 -20.41 15.79 10.11
N ASP A 243 -21.66 15.55 9.73
CA ASP A 243 -22.07 14.36 9.01
C ASP A 243 -21.45 14.37 7.59
N ARG A 244 -20.46 13.49 7.38
CA ARG A 244 -19.72 13.33 6.12
C ARG A 244 -19.27 11.89 6.00
N LYS A 245 -19.09 11.41 4.77
CA LYS A 245 -18.57 10.06 4.53
C LYS A 245 -17.18 9.86 5.15
N LEU A 246 -17.09 8.94 6.11
CA LEU A 246 -15.86 8.63 6.86
C LEU A 246 -15.07 7.48 6.21
N ARG A 247 -14.32 7.79 5.16
CA ARG A 247 -13.56 6.80 4.39
C ARG A 247 -12.12 6.62 4.84
N HIS A 248 -11.53 7.63 5.48
CA HIS A 248 -10.10 7.64 5.78
C HIS A 248 -9.83 7.25 7.22
N GLY A 249 -8.65 6.67 7.49
CA GLY A 249 -8.16 6.48 8.86
C GLY A 249 -7.30 7.67 9.27
N LEU A 250 -7.51 8.19 10.48
CA LEU A 250 -6.72 9.24 11.09
C LEU A 250 -6.70 9.01 12.60
N ASP A 251 -5.51 8.86 13.19
CA ASP A 251 -5.29 8.60 14.62
C ASP A 251 -6.18 7.50 15.22
N GLY A 252 -6.25 6.37 14.51
CA GLY A 252 -7.04 5.21 14.93
C GLY A 252 -8.56 5.33 14.67
N GLN A 253 -9.06 6.50 14.26
CA GLN A 253 -10.47 6.76 13.99
C GLN A 253 -10.75 6.96 12.50
N ARG A 254 -12.03 6.93 12.12
CA ARG A 254 -12.51 7.25 10.78
C ARG A 254 -12.69 8.75 10.64
N ALA A 255 -12.12 9.30 9.58
CA ALA A 255 -12.18 10.72 9.27
C ALA A 255 -12.83 10.95 7.91
N CYS A 256 -13.48 12.12 7.79
CA CYS A 256 -13.88 12.62 6.49
C CYS A 256 -12.63 13.00 5.66
N ARG A 257 -12.80 13.06 4.34
CA ARG A 257 -11.71 13.42 3.42
C ARG A 257 -11.08 14.78 3.74
N ALA A 258 -11.89 15.78 4.06
CA ALA A 258 -11.40 17.13 4.35
C ALA A 258 -10.52 17.17 5.61
N CYS A 259 -10.93 16.52 6.70
CA CYS A 259 -10.12 16.43 7.91
C CYS A 259 -8.84 15.63 7.67
N TYR A 260 -8.92 14.51 6.97
CA TYR A 260 -7.75 13.71 6.59
C TYR A 260 -6.74 14.51 5.75
N GLU A 261 -7.21 15.28 4.77
CA GLU A 261 -6.35 16.15 3.95
C GLU A 261 -5.77 17.31 4.77
N LYS A 262 -6.58 17.94 5.64
CA LYS A 262 -6.15 19.03 6.53
C LYS A 262 -5.04 18.61 7.49
N PHE A 263 -5.12 17.41 8.06
CA PHE A 263 -4.12 16.89 8.99
C PHE A 263 -2.76 16.62 8.33
N ARG A 264 -2.71 16.56 6.99
CA ARG A 264 -1.49 16.31 6.21
C ARG A 264 -0.90 17.58 5.60
N LEU A 265 -1.44 18.75 5.94
CA LEU A 265 -0.89 20.03 5.50
C LEU A 265 0.33 20.37 6.36
N LEU A 266 1.41 20.79 5.71
CA LEU A 266 2.60 21.30 6.38
C LEU A 266 2.96 22.69 5.80
N PRO A 267 3.59 23.57 6.60
CA PRO A 267 4.10 24.84 6.09
C PRO A 267 5.16 24.56 5.02
N CYS A 268 4.97 25.09 3.81
CA CYS A 268 5.94 24.96 2.74
C CYS A 268 7.24 25.68 3.11
N SER A 269 8.39 25.01 3.07
CA SER A 269 9.68 25.62 3.43
C SER A 269 10.08 26.79 2.54
N ARG A 270 9.57 26.86 1.30
CA ARG A 270 9.88 27.94 0.35
C ARG A 270 8.95 29.15 0.43
N CYS A 271 7.65 28.95 0.63
CA CYS A 271 6.68 30.06 0.61
C CYS A 271 5.93 30.27 1.92
N GLY A 272 6.23 29.48 2.96
CA GLY A 272 5.61 29.51 4.28
C GLY A 272 4.15 29.03 4.33
N ARG A 273 3.45 28.96 3.19
CA ARG A 273 2.01 28.63 3.14
C ARG A 273 1.77 27.16 3.52
N THR A 274 0.83 26.95 4.44
CA THR A 274 0.32 25.62 4.82
C THR A 274 -0.44 24.98 3.66
N LYS A 275 0.15 23.95 3.05
CA LYS A 275 -0.38 23.27 1.86
C LYS A 275 -0.07 21.77 1.90
N PRO A 276 -0.73 20.94 1.08
CA PRO A 276 -0.33 19.54 0.95
C PRO A 276 1.11 19.45 0.46
N VAL A 277 1.88 18.56 1.08
CA VAL A 277 3.26 18.29 0.67
C VAL A 277 3.25 17.54 -0.66
N ALA A 278 3.81 18.17 -1.69
CA ALA A 278 3.96 17.57 -3.02
C ALA A 278 5.26 16.78 -3.13
N THR A 279 6.34 17.33 -2.60
CA THR A 279 7.65 16.69 -2.48
C THR A 279 8.38 17.22 -1.25
N ARG A 280 9.53 16.64 -0.93
CA ARG A 280 10.47 17.18 0.05
C ARG A 280 11.78 17.58 -0.61
N THR A 281 12.51 18.52 0.00
CA THR A 281 13.88 18.90 -0.38
C THR A 281 14.88 17.81 0.04
N VAL A 282 16.17 18.03 -0.24
CA VAL A 282 17.27 17.14 0.22
C VAL A 282 17.31 17.09 1.75
N ASP A 283 17.09 18.21 2.42
CA ASP A 283 17.05 18.31 3.90
C ASP A 283 15.69 17.89 4.49
N ASP A 284 14.95 17.06 3.76
CA ASP A 284 13.60 16.56 4.09
C ASP A 284 12.54 17.65 4.35
N GLN A 285 12.74 18.87 3.86
CA GLN A 285 11.81 19.97 4.10
C GLN A 285 10.59 19.91 3.15
N PRO A 286 9.37 20.15 3.64
CA PRO A 286 8.14 20.03 2.84
C PRO A 286 8.01 21.15 1.79
N LEU A 287 7.72 20.77 0.54
CA LEU A 287 7.40 21.70 -0.55
C LEU A 287 5.98 21.51 -1.05
N CYS A 288 5.28 22.63 -1.24
CA CYS A 288 3.96 22.63 -1.88
C CYS A 288 4.09 22.45 -3.41
N HIS A 289 3.01 22.01 -4.06
CA HIS A 289 3.00 21.73 -5.49
C HIS A 289 3.37 22.96 -6.38
N PRO A 290 2.88 24.19 -6.12
CA PRO A 290 3.33 25.37 -6.86
C PRO A 290 4.83 25.64 -6.74
N CYS A 291 5.38 25.59 -5.52
CA CYS A 291 6.81 25.80 -5.29
C CYS A 291 7.66 24.70 -5.91
N THR A 292 7.16 23.47 -5.92
CA THR A 292 7.81 22.33 -6.61
C THR A 292 7.85 22.57 -8.11
N ARG A 293 6.74 22.99 -8.73
CA ARG A 293 6.70 23.29 -10.17
C ARG A 293 7.57 24.48 -10.56
N ALA A 294 7.66 25.49 -9.70
CA ALA A 294 8.50 26.67 -9.92
C ALA A 294 9.98 26.44 -9.56
N ASP A 295 10.34 25.26 -9.07
CA ASP A 295 11.72 24.92 -8.74
C ASP A 295 12.51 24.66 -10.04
N PRO A 296 13.60 25.42 -10.29
CA PRO A 296 14.45 25.21 -11.46
C PRO A 296 14.92 23.77 -11.65
N VAL A 297 15.15 23.04 -10.56
CA VAL A 297 15.54 21.62 -10.58
C VAL A 297 14.51 20.76 -11.31
N ASN A 298 13.22 21.11 -11.23
CA ASN A 298 12.11 20.35 -11.82
C ASN A 298 11.83 20.70 -13.27
N HIS A 299 12.41 21.77 -13.80
CA HIS A 299 12.38 22.04 -15.23
C HIS A 299 13.27 20.99 -15.92
N ALA A 300 12.75 20.37 -16.98
CA ALA A 300 13.65 19.66 -17.88
C ALA A 300 14.54 20.72 -18.54
N PRO A 301 15.85 20.49 -18.71
CA PRO A 301 16.56 21.28 -19.70
C PRO A 301 15.78 21.14 -21.00
N ALA A 302 15.51 22.25 -21.67
CA ALA A 302 14.93 22.21 -23.00
C ALA A 302 15.92 21.40 -23.85
N ALA A 303 15.57 20.14 -24.12
CA ALA A 303 16.06 19.54 -25.35
C ALA A 303 15.58 20.49 -26.45
N ASP A 304 16.47 20.90 -27.34
CA ASP A 304 16.13 21.64 -28.56
C ASP A 304 15.12 20.83 -29.36
N VAL A 305 13.84 21.02 -29.01
CA VAL A 305 12.70 20.58 -29.78
C VAL A 305 12.15 21.87 -30.36
N PRO A 306 12.26 22.10 -31.68
CA PRO A 306 11.64 23.26 -32.29
C PRO A 306 10.16 23.22 -31.91
N ARG A 307 9.69 24.31 -31.30
CA ARG A 307 8.29 24.48 -30.94
C ARG A 307 7.49 24.46 -32.25
N THR A 308 6.89 23.33 -32.58
CA THR A 308 5.80 23.33 -33.55
C THR A 308 4.64 24.05 -32.89
N SER A 309 4.51 25.33 -33.23
CA SER A 309 3.31 26.11 -32.96
C SER A 309 2.13 25.35 -33.57
N PHE A 310 1.28 24.78 -32.73
CA PHE A 310 -0.08 24.46 -33.14
C PHE A 310 -0.75 25.79 -33.49
N ALA A 311 -0.82 26.08 -34.78
CA ALA A 311 -1.71 27.10 -35.29
C ALA A 311 -3.13 26.66 -34.92
N ALA A 312 -3.75 27.40 -34.00
CA ALA A 312 -5.18 27.32 -33.77
C ALA A 312 -5.85 27.83 -35.05
N THR A 313 -6.36 26.93 -35.88
CA THR A 313 -7.27 27.29 -36.96
C THR A 313 -8.54 27.80 -36.29
N VAL A 314 -8.66 29.13 -36.21
CA VAL A 314 -9.93 29.80 -35.93
C VAL A 314 -10.77 29.63 -37.18
N THR A 315 -11.62 28.60 -37.23
CA THR A 315 -12.77 28.61 -38.15
C THR A 315 -13.86 29.42 -37.49
N SER A 316 -13.93 30.69 -37.87
CA SER A 316 -15.17 31.44 -37.80
C SER A 316 -16.15 30.83 -38.80
N ASP A 317 -17.27 30.31 -38.33
CA ASP A 317 -18.52 30.49 -39.07
C ASP A 317 -19.71 30.44 -38.11
N SER A 318 -20.52 31.48 -38.24
CA SER A 318 -21.73 31.76 -37.48
C SER A 318 -22.94 31.24 -38.25
N ALA A 319 -23.95 30.78 -37.50
CA ALA A 319 -25.41 30.99 -37.73
C ALA A 319 -25.99 30.47 -39.08
N ASP A 320 -27.02 29.61 -39.17
CA ASP A 320 -28.37 29.73 -38.62
C ASP A 320 -29.26 28.52 -39.04
N ASP A 321 -30.29 28.28 -38.22
CA ASP A 321 -31.63 27.67 -38.41
C ASP A 321 -31.97 26.63 -39.50
N ALA A 322 -32.58 25.50 -39.06
CA ALA A 322 -34.02 25.19 -39.22
C ALA A 322 -34.35 23.67 -39.26
N SER A 323 -35.24 23.27 -38.34
CA SER A 323 -36.36 22.30 -38.47
C SER A 323 -36.23 20.98 -39.25
N GLY A 324 -36.57 19.85 -38.61
CA GLY A 324 -37.09 18.68 -39.33
C GLY A 324 -37.03 17.32 -38.60
N HIS A 325 -38.20 16.73 -38.37
CA HIS A 325 -38.45 15.43 -37.74
C HIS A 325 -37.75 14.20 -38.37
N ARG A 326 -37.41 13.18 -37.56
CA ARG A 326 -38.01 11.80 -37.53
C ARG A 326 -37.04 10.74 -37.00
N GLN A 327 -37.45 10.16 -35.87
CA GLN A 327 -37.52 8.73 -35.48
C GLN A 327 -36.33 7.75 -35.60
N PRO A 328 -36.30 6.73 -34.68
CA PRO A 328 -35.19 5.81 -34.51
C PRO A 328 -35.38 4.51 -35.32
N SER A 329 -34.29 3.96 -35.85
CA SER A 329 -34.29 2.64 -36.49
C SER A 329 -33.48 1.63 -35.68
N ALA A 330 -34.16 0.53 -35.43
CA ALA A 330 -33.79 -0.65 -34.68
C ALA A 330 -32.47 -1.30 -35.13
N ARG A 331 -31.80 -1.95 -34.17
CA ARG A 331 -30.96 -3.11 -34.46
C ARG A 331 -31.34 -4.29 -33.58
N THR A 332 -31.37 -5.40 -34.27
CA THR A 332 -32.07 -6.66 -34.05
C THR A 332 -31.40 -7.53 -33.00
N ALA A 333 -32.23 -8.29 -32.28
CA ALA A 333 -31.82 -9.39 -31.42
C ALA A 333 -31.34 -10.60 -32.24
N ALA A 334 -30.29 -11.26 -31.76
CA ALA A 334 -29.99 -12.66 -32.06
C ALA A 334 -29.53 -13.33 -30.75
N GLY A 335 -30.26 -14.38 -30.37
CA GLY A 335 -30.09 -15.17 -29.14
C GLY A 335 -28.92 -16.17 -29.17
N PRO A 336 -28.81 -17.01 -28.12
CA PRO A 336 -27.53 -17.42 -27.55
C PRO A 336 -27.06 -18.82 -27.97
N GLY A 337 -25.74 -19.04 -27.95
CA GLY A 337 -25.09 -20.36 -28.07
C GLY A 337 -24.07 -20.58 -26.93
N PRO A 338 -23.84 -21.83 -26.50
CA PRO A 338 -23.40 -22.14 -25.14
C PRO A 338 -21.89 -22.03 -24.94
N ALA A 339 -21.48 -21.34 -23.86
CA ALA A 339 -20.09 -21.30 -23.41
C ALA A 339 -19.77 -22.51 -22.53
N THR A 340 -18.94 -23.41 -23.05
CA THR A 340 -18.30 -24.49 -22.30
C THR A 340 -17.22 -23.91 -21.37
N SER A 341 -17.37 -24.17 -20.07
CA SER A 341 -16.39 -23.81 -19.03
C SER A 341 -15.13 -24.68 -19.08
N PRO A 342 -13.91 -24.13 -18.97
CA PRO A 342 -12.76 -24.89 -18.53
C PRO A 342 -12.65 -24.83 -16.99
N ARG A 343 -12.78 -26.01 -16.39
CA ARG A 343 -12.59 -26.32 -14.97
C ARG A 343 -11.28 -25.73 -14.42
N ALA A 344 -11.40 -24.95 -13.35
CA ALA A 344 -10.28 -24.60 -12.48
C ALA A 344 -9.74 -25.87 -11.78
N ARG A 345 -8.49 -26.23 -12.08
CA ARG A 345 -7.76 -27.29 -11.38
C ARG A 345 -7.42 -26.83 -9.96
N ARG A 346 -7.97 -27.55 -8.96
CA ARG A 346 -7.52 -27.50 -7.56
C ARG A 346 -6.06 -27.94 -7.46
N PRO A 347 -5.19 -27.25 -6.70
CA PRO A 347 -3.91 -27.83 -6.31
C PRO A 347 -4.12 -28.85 -5.19
N ALA A 348 -3.53 -30.03 -5.38
CA ALA A 348 -3.56 -31.16 -4.48
C ALA A 348 -2.96 -30.80 -3.10
N ALA A 349 -3.65 -31.21 -2.04
CA ALA A 349 -3.17 -31.16 -0.67
C ALA A 349 -1.92 -32.04 -0.53
N ARG A 350 -0.76 -31.43 -0.23
CA ARG A 350 0.40 -32.17 0.28
C ARG A 350 0.08 -32.65 1.69
N ARG A 351 0.01 -33.97 1.86
CA ARG A 351 0.03 -34.63 3.16
C ARG A 351 1.33 -34.25 3.89
N VAL A 352 1.21 -33.66 5.06
CA VAL A 352 2.32 -33.49 6.01
C VAL A 352 2.34 -34.75 6.89
N PRO A 353 3.47 -35.47 7.02
CA PRO A 353 3.55 -36.60 7.92
C PRO A 353 3.56 -36.12 9.38
N THR A 354 2.65 -36.67 10.17
CA THR A 354 2.60 -36.58 11.62
C THR A 354 3.67 -37.49 12.23
N SER A 355 4.71 -36.91 12.83
CA SER A 355 5.53 -37.59 13.83
C SER A 355 5.93 -36.61 14.94
N CYS A 356 4.98 -36.35 15.84
CA CYS A 356 5.27 -35.74 17.13
C CYS A 356 5.94 -36.80 18.01
N GLY A 357 7.28 -36.86 17.97
CA GLY A 357 8.07 -37.65 18.91
C GLY A 357 7.90 -37.11 20.33
N ARG A 358 7.49 -37.98 21.25
CA ARG A 358 7.45 -37.71 22.71
C ARG A 358 8.84 -37.33 23.21
N PRO A 359 9.00 -36.33 24.10
CA PRO A 359 10.25 -36.12 24.80
C PRO A 359 10.50 -37.24 25.82
N ARG A 360 11.70 -37.83 25.77
CA ARG A 360 12.21 -38.79 26.77
C ARG A 360 12.34 -38.07 28.12
N ARG A 361 11.81 -38.69 29.18
CA ARG A 361 12.07 -38.30 30.58
C ARG A 361 13.56 -38.44 30.89
N ALA A 362 14.17 -37.39 31.44
CA ALA A 362 15.46 -37.46 32.11
C ALA A 362 15.31 -38.02 33.54
N PRO A 363 16.32 -38.72 34.08
CA PRO A 363 16.25 -39.36 35.39
C PRO A 363 16.43 -38.36 36.55
N ALA A 364 15.76 -38.66 37.66
CA ALA A 364 15.82 -37.90 38.91
C ALA A 364 17.22 -37.94 39.54
N ALA A 365 17.74 -36.77 39.90
CA ALA A 365 18.93 -36.65 40.72
C ALA A 365 18.59 -36.96 42.19
N ALA A 366 19.37 -37.89 42.77
CA ALA A 366 19.34 -38.24 44.17
C ALA A 366 19.80 -37.06 45.04
N THR A 367 19.00 -36.73 46.05
CA THR A 367 19.36 -35.84 47.15
C THR A 367 20.36 -36.53 48.08
N ASN A 368 21.59 -36.02 48.13
CA ASN A 368 22.51 -36.21 49.25
C ASN A 368 22.43 -34.96 50.14
N GLY A 369 22.27 -35.14 51.45
CA GLY A 369 22.72 -34.14 52.41
C GLY A 369 21.94 -33.99 53.71
N ARG A 370 22.40 -34.77 54.71
CA ARG A 370 22.44 -34.50 56.16
C ARG A 370 21.17 -34.57 56.99
#